data_AF-A0A1Y2EDN5-F1
#
_entry.id   AF-A0A1Y2EDN5-F1
#
_cell.length_a   1.000
_cell.length_b   1.000
_cell.length_c   1.000
_cell.angle_alpha   90.00
_cell.angle_beta   90.00
_cell.angle_gamma   90.00
#
_symmetry.space_group_name_H-M   'P 1'
#
loop_
_entity.id
_entity.type
_entity.pdbx_description
1 polymer ?
#
loop_
_entity_poly.entity_id
_entity_poly.type
_entity_poly.pdbx_seq_one_letter_code
_entity_poly.pdbx_strand_id
1 'polypeptide(L)'
;MSDNVGLTTPRGSGTSGYVQRNLAYLKPRDRAAPYPKDFDSMRHRQRQPDKEILEHDRKREVEVKVFELRDRLEDEGVDEDEIDTQCDKLRKELLAKMEKGVKDSMPKRALKQYQVHEMAEAKIKESERLRSALKISKDYQEGNHWKRQEERLKKALEKDD
;
A
#
# COMPACT_ATOMS: atom_id res chain seq x y z
N MET A 1 44.15 22.51 -1.88
CA MET A 1 44.46 23.72 -1.09
C MET A 1 44.08 23.43 0.35
N SER A 2 44.88 23.82 1.34
CA SER A 2 44.49 23.68 2.74
C SER A 2 43.24 24.53 2.98
N ASP A 3 42.22 23.98 3.63
CA ASP A 3 40.95 24.66 3.95
C ASP A 3 41.16 25.75 5.02
N ASN A 4 42.04 26.72 4.76
CA ASN A 4 42.51 27.71 5.73
C ASN A 4 43.13 27.11 7.02
N VAL A 5 43.66 25.88 6.93
CA VAL A 5 44.32 25.19 8.05
C VAL A 5 45.84 25.15 7.83
N GLY A 6 46.62 25.63 8.82
CA GLY A 6 48.08 25.62 8.80
C GLY A 6 48.71 27.01 8.89
N LEU A 7 50.03 27.07 8.63
CA LEU A 7 50.78 28.33 8.57
C LEU A 7 50.76 28.91 7.16
N THR A 8 50.66 30.23 7.03
CA THR A 8 50.73 30.94 5.73
C THR A 8 52.10 30.75 5.06
N THR A 9 53.18 30.77 5.84
CA THR A 9 54.52 30.37 5.39
C THR A 9 55.27 29.63 6.52
N PRO A 10 56.06 28.60 6.21
CA PRO A 10 56.86 27.88 7.22
C PRO A 10 58.10 28.64 7.69
N ARG A 11 58.52 29.70 6.98
CA ARG A 11 59.69 30.53 7.31
C ARG A 11 59.48 31.25 8.65
N GLY A 12 60.44 31.14 9.55
CA GLY A 12 60.38 31.74 10.89
C GLY A 12 59.64 30.89 11.94
N SER A 13 58.95 29.81 11.54
CA SER A 13 58.28 28.90 12.48
C SER A 13 59.21 27.85 13.11
N GLY A 14 60.42 27.68 12.57
CA GLY A 14 61.37 26.65 13.01
C GLY A 14 60.95 25.21 12.69
N THR A 15 59.92 25.00 11.87
CA THR A 15 59.41 23.67 11.47
C THR A 15 59.28 23.54 9.95
N SER A 16 59.01 22.32 9.47
CA SER A 16 58.82 22.04 8.03
C SER A 16 57.51 22.57 7.44
N GLY A 17 56.56 23.04 8.28
CA GLY A 17 55.23 23.45 7.83
C GLY A 17 54.30 22.32 7.41
N TYR A 18 54.65 21.06 7.72
CA TYR A 18 53.82 19.91 7.40
C TYR A 18 52.58 19.85 8.30
N VAL A 19 51.38 19.84 7.70
CA VAL A 19 50.09 19.80 8.41
C VAL A 19 49.46 18.43 8.25
N GLN A 20 49.23 17.73 9.36
CA GLN A 20 48.53 16.45 9.39
C GLN A 20 47.07 16.64 9.84
N ARG A 21 46.15 15.93 9.19
CA ARG A 21 44.75 15.88 9.65
C ARG A 21 44.65 15.18 11.01
N ASN A 22 43.81 15.70 11.91
CA ASN A 22 43.54 15.05 13.18
C ASN A 22 42.68 13.78 12.95
N LEU A 23 43.23 12.61 13.30
CA LEU A 23 42.53 11.31 13.17
C LEU A 23 41.44 11.11 14.24
N ALA A 24 41.54 11.80 15.37
CA ALA A 24 40.56 11.75 16.46
C ALA A 24 39.42 12.76 16.26
N TYR A 25 39.46 13.59 15.21
CA TYR A 25 38.39 14.55 14.95
C TYR A 25 37.15 13.85 14.40
N LEU A 26 36.13 13.72 15.24
CA LEU A 26 34.80 13.24 14.85
C LEU A 26 34.05 14.36 14.13
N LYS A 27 33.89 14.24 12.80
CA LYS A 27 33.05 15.16 12.03
C LYS A 27 31.61 15.12 12.59
N PRO A 28 31.02 16.26 13.00
CA PRO A 28 29.62 16.30 13.37
C PRO A 28 28.78 15.72 12.23
N ARG A 29 27.99 14.67 12.51
CA ARG A 29 27.05 14.14 11.53
C ARG A 29 25.98 15.19 11.28
N ASP A 30 25.63 15.42 10.02
CA ASP A 30 24.40 16.12 9.69
C ASP A 30 23.26 15.37 10.38
N ARG A 31 22.71 16.00 11.43
CA ARG A 31 21.51 15.49 12.08
C ARG A 31 20.37 15.71 11.10
N ALA A 32 20.22 14.82 10.12
CA ALA A 32 18.92 14.60 9.52
C ALA A 32 17.97 14.41 10.70
N ALA A 33 17.02 15.33 10.87
CA ALA A 33 16.12 15.30 12.01
C ALA A 33 15.51 13.89 12.10
N PRO A 34 15.52 13.23 13.27
CA PRO A 34 15.10 11.84 13.41
C PRO A 34 13.63 11.61 13.02
N TYR A 35 12.87 12.70 12.79
CA TYR A 35 11.49 12.67 12.37
C TYR A 35 11.31 13.50 11.10
N PRO A 36 10.56 12.98 10.11
CA PRO A 36 10.12 13.79 8.98
C PRO A 36 9.28 14.96 9.51
N LYS A 37 9.57 16.18 9.05
CA LYS A 37 8.82 17.39 9.43
C LYS A 37 7.44 17.46 8.75
N ASP A 38 7.21 16.59 7.77
CA ASP A 38 5.98 16.54 6.99
C ASP A 38 4.89 15.78 7.75
N PHE A 39 4.05 16.51 8.47
CA PHE A 39 2.89 15.94 9.18
C PHE A 39 1.93 15.16 8.26
N ASP A 40 1.91 15.47 6.95
CA ASP A 40 1.09 14.74 5.98
C ASP A 40 1.61 13.31 5.70
N SER A 41 2.91 13.08 5.88
CA SER A 41 3.51 11.73 5.80
C SER A 41 3.18 10.85 6.99
N MET A 42 2.79 11.45 8.14
CA MET A 42 2.40 10.74 9.35
C MET A 42 0.92 10.31 9.34
N ARG A 43 0.12 10.77 8.37
CA ARG A 43 -1.28 10.37 8.27
C ARG A 43 -1.39 8.91 7.88
N HIS A 44 -2.18 8.14 8.63
CA HIS A 44 -2.44 6.74 8.33
C HIS A 44 -3.21 6.61 7.02
N ARG A 45 -2.55 6.16 5.95
CA ARG A 45 -3.19 5.84 4.67
C ARG A 45 -3.55 4.36 4.65
N GLN A 46 -4.83 4.07 4.44
CA GLN A 46 -5.27 2.70 4.20
C GLN A 46 -4.62 2.18 2.92
N ARG A 47 -4.02 0.99 2.97
CA ARG A 47 -3.47 0.33 1.79
C ARG A 47 -4.62 -0.04 0.86
N GLN A 48 -4.59 0.48 -0.36
CA GLN A 48 -5.59 0.17 -1.37
C GLN A 48 -5.29 -1.22 -1.96
N PRO A 49 -6.32 -2.04 -2.22
CA PRO A 49 -6.15 -3.27 -2.99
C PRO A 49 -5.76 -2.94 -4.43
N ASP A 50 -4.96 -3.81 -5.05
CA ASP A 50 -4.57 -3.66 -6.43
C ASP A 50 -5.59 -4.37 -7.31
N LYS A 51 -6.12 -3.66 -8.31
CA LYS A 51 -7.16 -4.19 -9.19
C LYS A 51 -6.62 -5.29 -10.09
N GLU A 52 -5.37 -5.17 -10.54
CA GLU A 52 -4.76 -6.15 -11.44
C GLU A 52 -4.60 -7.50 -10.73
N ILE A 53 -4.18 -7.47 -9.46
CA ILE A 53 -4.02 -8.68 -8.65
C ILE A 53 -5.38 -9.33 -8.38
N LEU A 54 -6.41 -8.54 -8.05
CA LEU A 54 -7.76 -9.08 -7.86
C LEU A 54 -8.34 -9.69 -9.13
N GLU A 55 -8.10 -9.10 -10.29
CA GLU A 55 -8.53 -9.65 -11.58
C GLU A 55 -7.76 -10.92 -11.94
N HIS A 56 -6.47 -10.96 -11.66
CA HIS A 56 -5.64 -12.14 -11.84
C HIS A 56 -6.14 -13.31 -10.97
N ASP A 57 -6.42 -13.07 -9.70
CA ASP A 57 -6.93 -14.11 -8.79
C ASP A 57 -8.30 -14.65 -9.26
N ARG A 58 -9.19 -13.78 -9.76
CA ARG A 58 -10.48 -14.22 -10.36
C ARG A 58 -10.29 -15.09 -11.59
N LYS A 59 -9.37 -14.72 -12.50
CA LYS A 59 -9.05 -15.54 -13.68
C LYS A 59 -8.42 -16.87 -13.28
N ARG A 60 -7.55 -16.86 -12.27
CA ARG A 60 -6.94 -18.07 -11.72
C ARG A 60 -7.99 -19.02 -11.15
N GLU A 61 -9.03 -18.52 -10.49
CA GLU A 61 -10.15 -19.37 -10.03
C GLU A 61 -10.89 -20.07 -11.17
N VAL A 62 -11.04 -19.41 -12.32
CA VAL A 62 -11.62 -20.02 -13.52
C VAL A 62 -10.73 -21.15 -14.03
N GLU A 63 -9.43 -20.89 -14.19
CA GLU A 63 -8.49 -21.89 -14.68
C GLU A 63 -8.34 -23.08 -13.73
N VAL A 64 -8.41 -22.87 -12.41
CA VAL A 64 -8.44 -23.98 -11.44
C VAL A 64 -9.65 -24.88 -11.67
N LYS A 65 -10.85 -24.33 -11.92
CA LYS A 65 -12.04 -25.14 -12.21
C LYS A 65 -11.92 -25.91 -13.53
N VAL A 66 -11.31 -25.30 -14.54
CA VAL A 66 -11.04 -25.96 -15.83
C VAL A 66 -10.04 -27.10 -15.64
N PHE A 67 -9.01 -26.89 -14.82
CA PHE A 67 -8.03 -27.91 -14.49
C PHE A 67 -8.65 -29.07 -13.70
N GLU A 68 -9.48 -28.78 -12.69
CA GLU A 68 -10.24 -29.81 -11.95
C GLU A 68 -11.17 -30.65 -12.86
N LEU A 69 -11.75 -30.05 -13.91
CA LEU A 69 -12.54 -30.79 -14.90
C LEU A 69 -11.64 -31.70 -15.73
N ARG A 70 -10.50 -31.18 -16.19
CA ARG A 70 -9.53 -31.93 -16.98
C ARG A 70 -9.05 -33.16 -16.22
N ASP A 71 -8.58 -33.00 -14.99
CA ASP A 71 -8.13 -34.11 -14.13
C ASP A 71 -9.21 -35.20 -14.02
N ARG A 72 -10.49 -34.80 -13.85
CA ARG A 72 -11.61 -35.75 -13.78
C ARG A 72 -11.83 -36.52 -15.07
N LEU A 73 -11.77 -35.85 -16.23
CA LEU A 73 -11.98 -36.51 -17.52
C LEU A 73 -10.81 -37.41 -17.91
N GLU A 74 -9.59 -37.05 -17.51
CA GLU A 74 -8.41 -37.90 -17.66
C GLU A 74 -8.54 -39.18 -16.81
N ASP A 75 -9.01 -39.06 -15.55
CA ASP A 75 -9.30 -40.21 -14.68
C ASP A 75 -10.43 -41.12 -15.23
N GLU A 76 -11.41 -40.53 -15.92
CA GLU A 76 -12.50 -41.24 -16.58
C GLU A 76 -12.08 -41.92 -17.92
N GLY A 77 -10.89 -41.60 -18.43
CA GLY A 77 -10.32 -42.21 -19.64
C GLY A 77 -10.93 -41.69 -20.95
N VAL A 78 -11.38 -40.44 -20.97
CA VAL A 78 -11.92 -39.77 -22.16
C VAL A 78 -10.79 -39.40 -23.14
N ASP A 79 -11.08 -39.37 -24.45
CA ASP A 79 -10.11 -38.95 -25.48
C ASP A 79 -9.66 -37.49 -25.30
N GLU A 80 -8.37 -37.21 -25.56
CA GLU A 80 -7.77 -35.88 -25.36
C GLU A 80 -8.50 -34.76 -26.13
N ASP A 81 -8.93 -35.03 -27.37
CA ASP A 81 -9.68 -34.07 -28.17
C ASP A 81 -11.02 -33.71 -27.52
N GLU A 82 -11.73 -34.69 -26.95
CA GLU A 82 -13.00 -34.45 -26.27
C GLU A 82 -12.79 -33.67 -24.97
N ILE A 83 -11.74 -33.98 -24.22
CA ILE A 83 -11.34 -33.27 -23.00
C ILE A 83 -11.13 -31.78 -23.30
N ASP A 84 -10.35 -31.46 -24.34
CA ASP A 84 -10.07 -30.08 -24.72
C ASP A 84 -11.35 -29.33 -25.12
N THR A 85 -12.25 -29.95 -25.89
CA THR A 85 -13.53 -29.30 -26.24
C THR A 85 -14.41 -29.02 -25.03
N GLN A 86 -14.44 -29.90 -24.03
CA GLN A 86 -15.22 -29.71 -22.80
C GLN A 86 -14.60 -28.63 -21.92
N CYS A 87 -13.27 -28.63 -21.79
CA CYS A 87 -12.52 -27.61 -21.05
C CYS A 87 -12.71 -26.21 -21.65
N ASP A 88 -12.66 -26.08 -22.98
CA ASP A 88 -12.87 -24.81 -23.66
C ASP A 88 -14.31 -24.29 -23.54
N LYS A 89 -15.30 -25.20 -23.58
CA LYS A 89 -16.70 -24.85 -23.31
C LYS A 89 -16.85 -24.30 -21.90
N LEU A 90 -16.29 -24.99 -20.90
CA LEU A 90 -16.34 -24.56 -19.50
C LEU A 90 -15.60 -23.24 -19.29
N ARG A 91 -14.42 -23.06 -19.88
CA ARG A 91 -13.65 -21.82 -19.83
C ARG A 91 -14.45 -20.63 -20.35
N LYS A 92 -15.08 -20.76 -21.53
CA LYS A 92 -15.93 -19.71 -22.12
C LYS A 92 -17.14 -19.40 -21.25
N GLU A 93 -17.79 -20.42 -20.68
CA GLU A 93 -18.94 -20.23 -19.79
C GLU A 93 -18.56 -19.48 -18.51
N LEU A 94 -17.46 -19.88 -17.85
CA LEU A 94 -17.00 -19.27 -16.61
C LEU A 94 -16.50 -17.83 -16.81
N LEU A 95 -15.80 -17.55 -17.92
CA LEU A 95 -15.40 -16.18 -18.27
C LEU A 95 -16.64 -15.29 -18.53
N ALA A 96 -17.64 -15.80 -19.26
CA ALA A 96 -18.88 -15.06 -19.49
C ALA A 96 -19.67 -14.81 -18.19
N LYS A 97 -19.66 -15.75 -17.24
CA LYS A 97 -20.26 -15.56 -15.90
C LYS A 97 -19.50 -14.51 -15.08
N MET A 98 -18.17 -14.52 -15.17
CA MET A 98 -17.29 -13.55 -14.51
C MET A 98 -17.57 -12.12 -15.02
N GLU A 99 -17.67 -11.94 -16.34
CA GLU A 99 -17.97 -10.64 -16.95
C GLU A 99 -19.36 -10.11 -16.59
N LYS A 100 -20.36 -11.00 -16.48
CA LYS A 100 -21.72 -10.63 -16.04
C LYS A 100 -21.77 -10.25 -14.55
N GLY A 101 -20.66 -10.34 -13.81
CA GLY A 101 -20.61 -10.02 -12.39
C GLY A 101 -21.48 -10.95 -11.53
N VAL A 102 -21.88 -12.10 -12.07
CA VAL A 102 -22.63 -13.11 -11.34
C VAL A 102 -21.66 -13.75 -10.35
N LYS A 103 -21.68 -13.26 -9.11
CA LYS A 103 -20.96 -13.91 -8.03
C LYS A 103 -21.66 -15.23 -7.77
N ASP A 104 -21.07 -16.32 -8.24
CA ASP A 104 -21.43 -17.65 -7.79
C ASP A 104 -21.48 -17.61 -6.26
N SER A 105 -22.58 -18.08 -5.67
CA SER A 105 -22.79 -18.18 -4.23
C SER A 105 -21.92 -19.31 -3.65
N MET A 106 -20.63 -19.28 -3.95
CA MET A 106 -19.66 -20.15 -3.34
C MET A 106 -19.62 -19.84 -1.83
N PRO A 107 -19.49 -20.87 -0.99
CA PRO A 107 -19.31 -20.67 0.44
C PRO A 107 -18.12 -19.73 0.64
N LYS A 108 -18.32 -18.64 1.40
CA LYS A 108 -17.27 -17.67 1.70
C LYS A 108 -16.13 -18.40 2.40
N ARG A 109 -15.14 -18.83 1.62
CA ARG A 109 -13.91 -19.40 2.14
C ARG A 109 -13.25 -18.31 2.97
N ALA A 110 -12.75 -18.69 4.16
CA ALA A 110 -11.93 -17.78 4.94
C ALA A 110 -10.74 -17.36 4.08
N LEU A 111 -10.52 -16.06 3.96
CA LEU A 111 -9.38 -15.52 3.24
C LEU A 111 -8.10 -16.04 3.90
N LYS A 112 -7.18 -16.55 3.08
CA LYS A 112 -5.89 -17.03 3.58
C LYS A 112 -4.98 -15.83 3.87
N GLN A 113 -4.02 -16.01 4.77
CA GLN A 113 -3.11 -14.95 5.19
C GLN A 113 -2.32 -14.29 4.04
N TYR A 114 -2.09 -15.03 2.95
CA TYR A 114 -1.38 -14.51 1.78
C TYR A 114 -2.24 -13.65 0.83
N GLN A 115 -3.58 -13.67 0.96
CA GLN A 115 -4.50 -12.94 0.09
C GLN A 115 -4.67 -11.49 0.56
N VAL A 116 -3.57 -10.74 0.58
CA VAL A 116 -3.51 -9.40 1.19
C VAL A 116 -4.45 -8.40 0.51
N HIS A 117 -4.59 -8.47 -0.82
CA HIS A 117 -5.45 -7.55 -1.58
C HIS A 117 -6.94 -7.85 -1.38
N GLU A 118 -7.34 -9.12 -1.36
CA GLU A 118 -8.72 -9.51 -1.04
C GLU A 118 -9.07 -9.14 0.40
N MET A 119 -8.15 -9.34 1.36
CA MET A 119 -8.33 -8.92 2.74
C MET A 119 -8.47 -7.40 2.85
N ALA A 120 -7.69 -6.63 2.09
CA ALA A 120 -7.80 -5.18 2.05
C ALA A 120 -9.16 -4.73 1.46
N GLU A 121 -9.60 -5.31 0.34
CA GLU A 121 -10.90 -5.03 -0.26
C GLU A 121 -12.04 -5.36 0.72
N ALA A 122 -11.99 -6.54 1.35
CA ALA A 122 -12.98 -6.96 2.33
C ALA A 122 -13.03 -6.02 3.54
N LYS A 123 -11.87 -5.60 4.05
CA LYS A 123 -11.76 -4.67 5.19
C LYS A 123 -12.26 -3.27 4.85
N ILE A 124 -11.99 -2.78 3.64
CA ILE A 124 -12.53 -1.49 3.18
C ILE A 124 -14.06 -1.58 3.15
N LYS A 125 -14.62 -2.64 2.56
CA LYS A 125 -16.07 -2.85 2.48
C LYS A 125 -16.72 -2.99 3.87
N GLU A 126 -16.08 -3.70 4.79
CA GLU A 126 -16.53 -3.81 6.18
C GLU A 126 -16.49 -2.46 6.88
N SER A 127 -15.40 -1.72 6.71
CA SER A 127 -15.24 -0.37 7.28
C SER A 127 -16.28 0.60 6.73
N GLU A 128 -16.62 0.52 5.45
CA GLU A 128 -17.69 1.31 4.83
C GLU A 128 -19.07 0.95 5.38
N ARG A 129 -19.32 -0.34 5.60
CA ARG A 129 -20.56 -0.82 6.24
C ARG A 129 -20.67 -0.37 7.69
N LEU A 130 -19.57 -0.38 8.44
CA LEU A 130 -19.53 0.14 9.80
C LEU A 130 -19.74 1.66 9.81
N ARG A 131 -19.09 2.38 8.89
CA ARG A 131 -19.25 3.83 8.72
C ARG A 131 -20.72 4.22 8.51
N SER A 132 -21.40 3.51 7.61
CA SER A 132 -22.82 3.76 7.33
C SER A 132 -23.71 3.40 8.51
N ALA A 133 -23.44 2.29 9.21
CA ALA A 133 -24.16 1.91 10.42
C ALA A 133 -24.04 2.96 11.55
N LEU A 134 -22.85 3.54 11.71
CA LEU A 134 -22.58 4.62 12.67
C LEU A 134 -23.05 6.01 12.20
N LYS A 135 -23.73 6.10 11.04
CA LYS A 135 -24.20 7.36 10.43
C LYS A 135 -23.09 8.39 10.21
N ILE A 136 -21.86 7.93 9.98
CA ILE A 136 -20.72 8.80 9.68
C ILE A 136 -20.78 9.16 8.19
N SER A 137 -20.74 10.46 7.88
CA SER A 137 -20.74 10.95 6.49
C SER A 137 -19.52 10.43 5.70
N LYS A 138 -19.68 10.28 4.38
CA LYS A 138 -18.57 9.92 3.48
C LYS A 138 -17.47 11.00 3.48
N ASP A 139 -17.86 12.26 3.68
CA ASP A 139 -16.96 13.42 3.68
C ASP A 139 -16.42 13.74 5.07
N TYR A 140 -16.55 12.81 6.02
CA TYR A 140 -16.00 12.97 7.35
C TYR A 140 -14.46 13.00 7.26
N GLN A 141 -13.87 14.14 7.64
CA GLN A 141 -12.43 14.25 7.82
C GLN A 141 -12.12 14.33 9.32
N GLU A 142 -11.14 13.56 9.74
CA GLU A 142 -10.60 13.61 11.08
C GLU A 142 -10.14 15.05 11.41
N GLY A 143 -10.44 15.53 12.62
CA GLY A 143 -10.11 16.90 13.01
C GLY A 143 -11.19 17.95 12.68
N ASN A 144 -12.17 17.64 11.80
CA ASN A 144 -13.19 18.63 11.41
C ASN A 144 -14.03 19.16 12.58
N HIS A 145 -14.24 18.34 13.61
CA HIS A 145 -14.93 18.76 14.82
C HIS A 145 -14.18 19.89 15.54
N TRP A 146 -12.87 19.72 15.76
CA TRP A 146 -12.03 20.72 16.42
C TRP A 146 -11.87 21.99 15.57
N LYS A 147 -11.69 21.86 14.26
CA LYS A 147 -11.63 23.03 13.35
C LYS A 147 -12.89 23.89 13.41
N ARG A 148 -14.08 23.25 13.40
CA ARG A 148 -15.35 23.97 13.56
C ARG A 148 -15.47 24.67 14.91
N GLN A 149 -14.90 24.08 15.97
CA GLN A 149 -14.88 24.69 17.29
C GLN A 149 -13.96 25.92 17.32
N GLU A 150 -12.76 25.82 16.76
CA GLU A 150 -11.82 26.94 16.62
C GLU A 150 -12.42 28.08 15.79
N GLU A 151 -13.07 27.77 14.66
CA GLU A 151 -13.74 28.79 13.83
C GLU A 151 -14.89 29.46 14.58
N ARG A 152 -15.67 28.72 15.37
CA ARG A 152 -16.73 29.29 16.21
C ARG A 152 -16.17 30.20 17.29
N LEU A 153 -15.07 29.80 17.95
CA LEU A 153 -14.39 30.62 18.96
C LEU A 153 -13.83 31.90 18.34
N LYS A 154 -13.17 31.81 17.18
CA LYS A 154 -12.66 32.98 16.45
C LYS A 154 -13.78 33.94 16.06
N LYS A 155 -14.88 33.43 15.51
CA LYS A 155 -16.05 34.24 15.15
C LYS A 155 -16.75 34.88 16.35
N ALA A 156 -16.70 34.26 17.53
CA ALA A 156 -17.22 34.86 18.75
C ALA A 156 -16.33 36.02 19.20
N LEU A 157 -15.02 35.83 19.19
CA LEU A 157 -14.04 36.87 19.53
C LEU A 157 -14.14 38.09 18.61
N GLU A 158 -14.26 37.85 17.29
CA GLU A 158 -14.39 38.90 16.27
C GLU A 158 -15.72 39.68 16.35
N LYS A 159 -16.70 39.17 17.11
CA LYS A 159 -18.01 39.81 17.30
C LYS A 159 -18.09 40.63 18.59
N ASP A 160 -17.13 40.46 19.49
CA ASP A 160 -17.02 41.18 20.77
C ASP A 160 -16.09 42.42 20.67
N ASP A 161 -15.37 42.59 19.56
CA ASP A 161 -14.60 43.80 19.16
C ASP A 161 -15.43 44.73 18.26
#